data_AF-A0A6V7J839-F1
#
_entry.id   AF-A0A6V7J839-F1
#
_cell.length_a   1.000
_cell.length_b   1.000
_cell.length_c   1.000
_cell.angle_alpha   90.00
_cell.angle_beta   90.00
_cell.angle_gamma   90.00
#
_symmetry.space_group_name_H-M   'P 1'
#
loop_
_entity.id
_entity.type
_entity.pdbx_description
1 polymer ?
#
loop_
_entity_poly.entity_id
_entity_poly.type
_entity_poly.pdbx_seq_one_letter_code
_entity_poly.pdbx_strand_id
1 'polypeptide(L)'
;VRQASNVALSCSPKYQDTSGPSSGSLSHDQKSNELISNVLGTTDELSCYIGLAREFACDSNVEHPYVDKLKRVQMILFDLNHVISKSKDHKNNLFDDKHTKDLEEWIMEYANQLPPPEDYIIP
;
A
#
# COMPACT_ATOMS: atom_id res chain seq x y z
N VAL A 1 36.59 -19.58 -12.91
CA VAL A 1 36.64 -18.26 -13.55
C VAL A 1 35.22 -17.72 -13.63
N ARG A 2 34.79 -16.94 -12.63
CA ARG A 2 33.45 -16.32 -12.58
C ARG A 2 33.65 -14.82 -12.85
N GLN A 3 33.16 -14.33 -13.97
CA GLN A 3 33.06 -12.91 -14.26
C GLN A 3 31.75 -12.40 -13.64
N ALA A 4 31.85 -11.57 -12.60
CA ALA A 4 30.73 -10.79 -12.10
C ALA A 4 30.80 -9.41 -12.77
N SER A 5 29.84 -9.12 -13.64
CA SER A 5 29.65 -7.76 -14.16
C SER A 5 29.03 -6.90 -13.06
N ASN A 6 29.82 -5.96 -12.55
CA ASN A 6 29.33 -4.87 -11.70
C ASN A 6 28.61 -3.84 -12.56
N VAL A 7 27.28 -3.86 -12.58
CA VAL A 7 26.47 -2.71 -12.98
C VAL A 7 26.08 -1.99 -11.70
N ALA A 8 26.85 -0.95 -11.36
CA ALA A 8 26.46 -0.02 -10.31
C ALA A 8 25.24 0.78 -10.82
N LEU A 9 24.05 0.37 -10.41
CA LEU A 9 22.85 1.19 -10.52
C LEU A 9 23.02 2.36 -9.56
N SER A 10 23.35 3.54 -10.09
CA SER A 10 23.31 4.80 -9.36
C SER A 10 21.85 5.13 -9.03
N CYS A 11 21.34 4.57 -7.94
CA CYS A 11 20.05 4.95 -7.39
C CYS A 11 20.26 6.21 -6.54
N SER A 12 20.15 7.38 -7.16
CA SER A 12 20.08 8.63 -6.40
C SER A 12 18.77 8.64 -5.61
N PRO A 13 18.77 8.78 -4.27
CA PRO A 13 17.54 8.97 -3.52
C PRO A 13 16.96 10.34 -3.92
N LYS A 14 15.76 10.36 -4.49
CA LYS A 14 14.97 11.60 -4.60
C LYS A 14 14.33 11.86 -3.23
N TYR A 15 15.12 12.30 -2.26
CA TYR A 15 14.57 12.87 -1.04
C TYR A 15 14.23 14.34 -1.34
N GLN A 16 12.94 14.65 -1.51
CA GLN A 16 12.47 16.03 -1.51
C GLN A 16 12.37 16.47 -0.05
N ASP A 17 13.38 17.20 0.40
CA ASP A 17 13.36 17.86 1.69
C ASP A 17 12.40 19.06 1.61
N THR A 18 11.20 18.91 2.19
CA THR A 18 10.24 20.01 2.37
C THR A 18 10.13 20.38 3.85
N SER A 19 11.24 20.44 4.58
CA SER A 19 11.27 20.94 5.96
C SER A 19 11.56 22.45 6.00
N GLY A 20 10.56 23.26 5.61
CA GLY A 20 10.54 24.71 5.88
C GLY A 20 9.40 25.06 6.83
N PRO A 21 9.59 25.90 7.87
CA PRO A 21 8.53 26.23 8.81
C PRO A 21 7.57 27.23 8.15
N SER A 22 6.47 26.77 7.56
CA SER A 22 5.43 27.66 7.02
C SER A 22 4.32 27.87 8.06
N SER A 23 4.60 28.70 9.07
CA SER A 23 3.60 29.27 9.98
C SER A 23 2.81 30.40 9.29
N GLY A 24 2.16 30.09 8.17
CA GLY A 24 1.31 30.98 7.39
C GLY A 24 0.19 30.17 6.72
N SER A 25 -1.01 30.74 6.64
CA SER A 25 -2.19 30.06 6.10
C SER A 25 -1.93 29.51 4.68
N LEU A 26 -2.01 28.20 4.52
CA LEU A 26 -1.85 27.51 3.23
C LEU A 26 -2.95 27.92 2.25
N SER A 27 -2.61 28.09 0.98
CA SER A 27 -3.61 28.28 -0.08
C SER A 27 -4.42 26.99 -0.29
N HIS A 28 -5.59 27.09 -0.93
CA HIS A 28 -6.43 25.93 -1.26
C HIS A 28 -5.66 24.84 -2.05
N ASP A 29 -4.81 25.27 -2.99
CA ASP A 29 -4.00 24.37 -3.82
C ASP A 29 -2.83 23.73 -3.06
N GLN A 30 -2.30 24.41 -2.05
CA GLN A 30 -1.28 23.83 -1.17
C GLN A 30 -1.88 22.77 -0.24
N LYS A 31 -3.09 23.04 0.29
CA LYS A 31 -3.81 22.10 1.14
C LYS A 31 -4.21 20.83 0.40
N SER A 32 -4.63 20.93 -0.87
CA SER A 32 -4.95 19.76 -1.69
C SER A 32 -3.70 18.93 -2.02
N ASN A 33 -2.56 19.58 -2.25
CA ASN A 33 -1.28 18.90 -2.47
C ASN A 33 -0.79 18.16 -1.22
N GLU A 34 -0.90 18.77 -0.04
CA GLU A 34 -0.57 18.13 1.23
C GLU A 34 -1.43 16.89 1.48
N LEU A 35 -2.75 16.99 1.25
CA LEU A 35 -3.67 15.85 1.37
C LEU A 35 -3.29 14.70 0.42
N ILE A 36 -3.01 15.00 -0.86
CA ILE A 36 -2.57 13.97 -1.83
C ILE A 36 -1.26 13.33 -1.36
N SER A 37 -0.30 14.12 -0.90
CA SER A 37 0.98 13.60 -0.39
C SER A 37 0.79 12.72 0.84
N ASN A 38 -0.07 13.13 1.77
CA ASN A 38 -0.36 12.35 2.98
C ASN A 38 -1.03 11.02 2.65
N VAL A 39 -2.01 11.02 1.74
CA VAL A 39 -2.69 9.80 1.29
C VAL A 39 -1.69 8.85 0.63
N LEU A 40 -0.87 9.33 -0.32
CA LEU A 40 0.15 8.51 -0.97
C LEU A 40 1.15 7.93 0.04
N GLY A 41 1.61 8.73 1.01
CA GLY A 41 2.51 8.28 2.06
C GLY A 41 1.88 7.22 2.98
N THR A 42 0.64 7.43 3.41
CA THR A 42 -0.08 6.50 4.30
C THR A 42 -0.36 5.17 3.59
N THR A 43 -0.72 5.22 2.30
CA THR A 43 -0.95 4.00 1.50
C THR A 43 0.35 3.25 1.21
N ASP A 44 1.46 3.94 1.00
CA ASP A 44 2.79 3.30 0.85
C ASP A 44 3.25 2.64 2.15
N GLU A 45 3.05 3.30 3.30
CA GLU A 45 3.32 2.73 4.63
C GLU A 45 2.49 1.46 4.88
N LEU A 46 1.19 1.50 4.58
CA LEU A 46 0.31 0.32 4.67
C LEU A 46 0.84 -0.84 3.80
N SER A 47 1.27 -0.55 2.56
CA SER A 47 1.84 -1.56 1.67
C SER A 47 3.10 -2.20 2.26
N CYS A 48 3.95 -1.41 2.94
CA CYS A 48 5.13 -1.93 3.64
C CYS A 48 4.76 -2.87 4.79
N TYR A 49 3.78 -2.51 5.62
CA TYR A 49 3.30 -3.38 6.70
C TYR A 49 2.71 -4.70 6.19
N ILE A 50 1.95 -4.66 5.09
CA ILE A 50 1.44 -5.88 4.44
C ILE A 50 2.60 -6.74 3.92
N GLY A 51 3.64 -6.11 3.35
CA GLY A 51 4.85 -6.82 2.89
C GLY A 51 5.57 -7.52 4.04
N LEU A 52 5.70 -6.85 5.18
CA LEU A 52 6.25 -7.44 6.39
C LEU A 52 5.42 -8.62 6.90
N ALA A 53 4.09 -8.45 6.98
CA ALA A 53 3.18 -9.53 7.38
C ALA A 53 3.26 -10.74 6.43
N ARG A 54 3.40 -10.47 5.12
CA ARG A 54 3.58 -11.52 4.11
C ARG A 54 4.90 -12.27 4.30
N GLU A 55 5.99 -11.60 4.65
CA GLU A 55 7.26 -12.26 4.90
C GLU A 55 7.15 -13.26 6.06
N PHE A 56 6.53 -12.85 7.17
CA PHE A 56 6.25 -13.76 8.29
C PHE A 56 5.35 -14.93 7.88
N ALA A 57 4.41 -14.72 6.96
CA ALA A 57 3.53 -15.76 6.45
C ALA A 57 4.22 -16.74 5.47
N CYS A 58 5.35 -16.33 4.88
CA CYS A 58 6.20 -17.18 4.04
C CYS A 58 7.25 -17.95 4.86
N ASP A 59 7.77 -17.35 5.93
CA ASP A 59 8.83 -17.92 6.78
C ASP A 59 8.32 -19.01 7.73
N SER A 60 7.01 -19.24 7.78
CA SER A 60 6.42 -20.35 8.52
C SER A 60 6.81 -21.71 7.90
N ASN A 61 6.95 -22.74 8.75
CA ASN A 61 7.27 -24.12 8.30
C ASN A 61 6.29 -24.68 7.24
N VAL A 62 5.09 -24.10 7.17
CA VAL A 62 4.09 -24.34 6.14
C VAL A 62 3.67 -22.98 5.61
N GLU A 63 3.75 -22.77 4.30
CA GLU A 63 3.31 -21.53 3.67
C GLU A 63 1.81 -21.31 3.92
N HIS A 64 1.46 -20.12 4.40
CA HIS A 64 0.07 -19.81 4.68
C HIS A 64 -0.73 -19.59 3.37
N PRO A 65 -1.98 -20.07 3.29
CA PRO A 65 -2.80 -19.97 2.07
C PRO A 65 -3.19 -18.54 1.69
N TYR A 66 -2.94 -17.55 2.56
CA TYR A 66 -3.25 -16.15 2.32
C TYR A 66 -2.09 -15.32 1.77
N VAL A 67 -0.89 -15.91 1.56
CA VAL A 67 0.28 -15.21 1.02
C VAL A 67 -0.01 -14.54 -0.33
N ASP A 68 -0.72 -15.23 -1.22
CA ASP A 68 -1.13 -14.68 -2.52
C ASP A 68 -2.18 -13.58 -2.40
N LYS A 69 -3.10 -13.69 -1.42
CA LYS A 69 -4.07 -12.64 -1.12
C LYS A 69 -3.36 -11.37 -0.63
N LEU A 70 -2.37 -11.48 0.26
CA LEU A 70 -1.56 -10.34 0.72
C LEU A 70 -0.82 -9.65 -0.43
N LYS A 71 -0.18 -10.43 -1.31
CA LYS A 71 0.46 -9.90 -2.51
C LYS A 71 -0.53 -9.17 -3.41
N ARG A 72 -1.73 -9.72 -3.59
CA ARG A 72 -2.79 -9.08 -4.37
C ARG A 72 -3.24 -7.77 -3.74
N VAL A 73 -3.38 -7.68 -2.42
CA VAL A 73 -3.68 -6.42 -1.73
C VAL A 73 -2.60 -5.37 -2.00
N GLN A 74 -1.31 -5.72 -1.93
CA GLN A 74 -0.23 -4.77 -2.26
C GLN A 74 -0.33 -4.24 -3.69
N MET A 75 -0.71 -5.09 -4.66
CA MET A 75 -0.94 -4.65 -6.04
C MET A 75 -2.13 -3.68 -6.15
N ILE A 76 -3.22 -3.93 -5.42
CA ILE A 76 -4.37 -3.03 -5.37
C ILE A 76 -3.98 -1.65 -4.81
N LEU A 77 -3.17 -1.63 -3.74
CA LEU A 77 -2.66 -0.37 -3.16
C LEU A 77 -1.73 0.38 -4.14
N PHE A 78 -0.93 -0.35 -4.91
CA PHE A 78 -0.09 0.25 -5.96
C PHE A 78 -0.95 0.90 -7.06
N ASP A 79 -1.98 0.21 -7.55
CA ASP A 79 -2.91 0.74 -8.56
C ASP A 79 -3.66 1.97 -8.02
N LEU A 80 -4.05 1.95 -6.75
CA LEU A 80 -4.66 3.09 -6.05
C LEU A 80 -3.72 4.30 -6.01
N ASN A 81 -2.47 4.11 -5.61
CA ASN A 81 -1.46 5.17 -5.60
C ASN A 81 -1.24 5.76 -7.00
N HIS A 82 -1.28 4.92 -8.03
CA HIS A 82 -1.16 5.35 -9.42
C HIS A 82 -2.32 6.26 -9.85
N VAL A 83 -3.56 5.88 -9.52
CA VAL A 83 -4.79 6.64 -9.79
C VAL A 83 -4.75 7.99 -9.07
N ILE A 84 -4.39 8.00 -7.78
CA ILE A 84 -4.32 9.21 -6.95
C ILE A 84 -3.27 10.18 -7.48
N SER A 85 -2.08 9.67 -7.83
CA SER A 85 -0.99 10.49 -8.38
C SER A 85 -1.35 11.17 -9.69
N LYS A 86 -2.19 10.52 -10.52
CA LYS A 86 -2.65 11.04 -11.82
C LYS A 86 -3.91 11.91 -11.73
N SER A 87 -4.54 12.03 -10.56
CA SER A 87 -5.81 12.77 -10.38
C SER A 87 -5.72 14.24 -10.74
N LYS A 88 -4.52 14.83 -10.71
CA LYS A 88 -4.26 16.23 -11.09
C LYS A 88 -4.46 16.52 -12.58
N ASP A 89 -4.39 15.50 -13.45
CA ASP A 89 -4.47 15.68 -14.90
C ASP A 89 -5.92 15.67 -15.44
N HIS A 90 -6.95 15.75 -14.58
CA HIS A 90 -8.39 15.82 -14.92
C HIS A 90 -8.91 14.70 -15.85
N LYS A 91 -8.13 13.64 -16.07
CA LYS A 91 -8.56 12.46 -16.81
C LYS A 91 -9.28 11.54 -15.84
N ASN A 92 -10.41 10.98 -16.28
CA ASN A 92 -11.20 10.01 -15.53
C ASN A 92 -10.32 8.82 -15.10
N ASN A 93 -9.70 8.90 -13.93
CA ASN A 93 -8.96 7.80 -13.36
C ASN A 93 -9.99 6.94 -12.64
N LEU A 94 -10.47 5.89 -13.32
CA LEU A 94 -11.41 4.94 -12.75
C LEU A 94 -10.61 3.92 -11.93
N PHE A 95 -11.00 3.75 -10.66
CA PHE A 95 -10.56 2.65 -9.84
C PHE A 95 -11.60 1.52 -9.97
N ASP A 96 -11.16 0.29 -10.17
CA ASP A 96 -12.05 -0.83 -10.48
C ASP A 96 -12.78 -1.33 -9.21
N ASP A 97 -14.11 -1.26 -9.21
CA ASP A 97 -14.98 -1.77 -8.14
C ASP A 97 -14.80 -3.27 -7.89
N LYS A 98 -14.23 -4.01 -8.84
CA LYS A 98 -13.88 -5.42 -8.66
C LYS A 98 -12.95 -5.64 -7.47
N HIS A 99 -12.03 -4.71 -7.20
CA HIS A 99 -11.11 -4.83 -6.08
C HIS A 99 -11.84 -4.96 -4.74
N THR A 100 -12.90 -4.17 -4.55
CA THR A 100 -13.72 -4.21 -3.33
C THR A 100 -14.47 -5.54 -3.21
N LYS A 101 -15.04 -6.04 -4.32
CA LYS A 101 -15.74 -7.33 -4.33
C LYS A 101 -14.83 -8.51 -3.97
N ASP A 102 -13.63 -8.54 -4.55
CA ASP A 102 -12.64 -9.58 -4.23
C ASP A 102 -12.34 -9.60 -2.70
N LEU A 103 -12.21 -8.43 -2.07
CA LEU A 103 -11.97 -8.32 -0.62
C LEU A 103 -13.17 -8.73 0.22
N GLU A 104 -14.38 -8.33 -0.16
CA GLU A 104 -15.63 -8.72 0.51
C GLU A 104 -15.82 -10.24 0.49
N GLU A 105 -15.54 -10.88 -0.65
CA GLU A 105 -15.58 -12.33 -0.78
C GLU A 105 -14.57 -13.01 0.17
N TRP A 106 -13.35 -12.51 0.26
CA TRP A 106 -12.36 -13.07 1.19
C TRP A 106 -12.73 -12.85 2.66
N ILE A 107 -13.31 -11.70 3.01
CA ILE A 107 -13.81 -11.44 4.37
C ILE A 107 -14.87 -12.48 4.72
N MET A 108 -15.83 -12.72 3.83
CA MET A 108 -16.87 -13.74 4.06
C MET A 108 -16.26 -15.15 4.17
N GLU A 109 -15.31 -15.50 3.31
CA GLU A 109 -14.61 -16.78 3.34
C GLU A 109 -13.91 -17.02 4.69
N TYR A 110 -13.19 -16.02 5.22
CA TYR A 110 -12.52 -16.11 6.51
C TYR A 110 -13.49 -16.09 7.68
N ALA A 111 -14.52 -15.25 7.64
CA ALA A 111 -15.54 -15.17 8.69
C ALA A 111 -16.26 -16.50 8.91
N ASN A 112 -16.53 -17.25 7.83
CA ASN A 112 -17.16 -18.57 7.90
C ASN A 112 -16.27 -19.65 8.54
N GLN A 113 -14.97 -19.42 8.66
CA GLN A 113 -14.01 -20.33 9.29
C GLN A 113 -13.74 -19.97 10.76
N LEU A 114 -14.22 -18.80 11.21
CA LEU A 114 -14.02 -18.36 12.58
C LEU A 114 -14.91 -19.15 13.55
N PRO A 115 -14.42 -19.38 14.78
CA PRO A 115 -15.28 -19.83 15.87
C PRO A 115 -16.35 -18.75 16.18
N PRO A 116 -17.36 -19.09 17.02
CA PRO A 116 -18.34 -18.11 17.48
C PRO A 116 -17.65 -16.84 18.01
N PRO A 117 -18.23 -15.66 17.76
CA PRO A 117 -17.58 -14.39 18.08
C PRO A 117 -17.26 -14.28 19.58
N GLU A 118 -16.01 -14.00 19.89
CA GLU A 118 -15.56 -13.67 21.24
C GLU A 118 -15.81 -12.19 21.52
N ASP A 119 -16.18 -11.85 22.77
CA ASP A 119 -16.53 -10.47 23.16
C ASP A 119 -15.35 -9.49 23.00
N TYR A 120 -14.10 -9.98 23.02
CA TYR A 120 -12.91 -9.15 22.86
C TYR A 120 -11.71 -9.95 22.35
N ILE A 121 -11.10 -9.50 21.24
CA ILE A 121 -9.86 -10.06 20.70
C ILE A 121 -8.72 -9.08 20.99
N ILE A 122 -7.60 -9.59 21.50
CA ILE A 122 -6.36 -8.82 21.67
C ILE A 122 -5.55 -8.93 20.36
N PRO A 123 -5.26 -7.81 19.68
CA PRO A 123 -4.51 -7.80 18.43
C PRO A 123 -3.01 -8.06 18.61
#